data_AF-A0A7Y2ZEK2-F1
#
_entry.id   AF-A0A7Y2ZEK2-F1
#
_cell.length_a   1.000
_cell.length_b   1.000
_cell.length_c   1.000
_cell.angle_alpha   90.00
_cell.angle_beta   90.00
_cell.angle_gamma   90.00
#
_symmetry.space_group_name_H-M   'P 1'
#
loop_
_entity.id
_entity.type
_entity.pdbx_description
1 polymer ?
#
loop_
_entity_poly.entity_id
_entity_poly.type
_entity_poly.pdbx_seq_one_letter_code
_entity_poly.pdbx_strand_id
1 'polypeptide(L)'
;MDETTALHSLADALGVARSFEDGLRRPVTVEPETLVAVCAALGANLDDVAGAPEALRAHRAALDAPDVPIAPVHIAWNGTLRPVRCRTLDGFEGRIELETGGMMRLDAFIGTLRSPRRLPFGYHTLVVESGRRRWTSTVVSAPLQAWRRPGHPRSWGVGTHLAALRSRRSRCVGDLSDLERMCRWIGDLGGDVVTVLPLLPTFNDPPAECSPYAPVSRLFWSELMLDLGDDLALDEPVEALDVTAAADEVRRALADRPAPDPDALDDELRRYAAFRG
;
A
#
# COMPACT_ATOMS: atom_id res chain seq x y z
N MET A 1 -34.74 14.82 11.02
CA MET A 1 -33.33 15.20 11.19
C MET A 1 -33.07 16.27 10.16
N ASP A 2 -32.49 17.40 10.56
CA ASP A 2 -32.08 18.45 9.62
C ASP A 2 -31.04 17.90 8.61
N GLU A 3 -31.06 18.39 7.37
CA GLU A 3 -30.25 17.88 6.26
C GLU A 3 -28.75 18.05 6.52
N THR A 4 -28.36 19.21 7.05
CA THR A 4 -26.97 19.50 7.43
C THR A 4 -26.52 18.59 8.57
N THR A 5 -27.40 18.35 9.55
CA THR A 5 -27.12 17.42 10.65
C THR A 5 -26.96 15.97 10.14
N ALA A 6 -27.76 15.56 9.16
CA ALA A 6 -27.64 14.25 8.53
C ALA A 6 -26.34 14.11 7.74
N LEU A 7 -25.93 15.16 7.01
CA LEU A 7 -24.67 15.20 6.28
C LEU A 7 -23.47 15.06 7.22
N HIS A 8 -23.45 15.80 8.33
CA HIS A 8 -22.40 15.65 9.33
C HIS A 8 -22.36 14.25 9.95
N SER A 9 -23.53 13.66 10.21
CA SER A 9 -23.63 12.30 10.75
C SER A 9 -23.15 11.24 9.74
N LEU A 10 -23.38 11.46 8.45
CA LEU A 10 -22.88 10.60 7.38
C LEU A 10 -21.35 10.73 7.25
N ALA A 11 -20.83 11.96 7.24
CA ALA A 11 -19.39 12.22 7.23
C ALA A 11 -18.68 11.52 8.39
N ASP A 12 -19.20 11.67 9.62
CA ASP A 12 -18.65 11.01 10.81
C ASP A 12 -18.70 9.47 10.68
N ALA A 13 -19.77 8.90 10.10
CA ALA A 13 -19.89 7.45 9.88
C ALA A 13 -18.91 6.91 8.82
N LEU A 14 -18.59 7.72 7.80
CA LEU A 14 -17.62 7.40 6.76
C LEU A 14 -16.16 7.75 7.16
N GLY A 15 -15.95 8.38 8.32
CA GLY A 15 -14.62 8.80 8.78
C GLY A 15 -14.10 10.06 8.08
N VAL A 16 -14.98 10.89 7.53
CA VAL A 16 -14.63 12.16 6.88
C VAL A 16 -14.55 13.27 7.93
N ALA A 17 -13.38 13.91 8.03
CA ALA A 17 -13.19 15.02 8.94
C ALA A 17 -13.98 16.26 8.48
N ARG A 18 -14.73 16.86 9.41
CA ARG A 18 -15.53 18.08 9.16
C ARG A 18 -14.78 19.37 9.45
N SER A 19 -13.62 19.26 10.09
CA SER A 19 -12.74 20.36 10.39
C SER A 19 -11.32 19.85 10.57
N PHE A 20 -10.34 20.69 10.27
CA PHE A 20 -8.93 20.37 10.47
C PHE A 20 -8.14 21.65 10.74
N GLU A 21 -6.87 21.48 11.13
CA GLU A 21 -5.92 22.57 11.23
C GLU A 21 -5.04 22.57 9.96
N ASP A 22 -4.96 23.69 9.25
CA ASP A 22 -4.16 23.81 8.02
C ASP A 22 -2.64 23.87 8.30
N GLY A 23 -1.84 23.88 7.23
CA GLY A 23 -0.37 23.96 7.35
C GLY A 23 0.15 25.25 8.02
N LEU A 24 -0.70 26.24 8.24
CA LEU A 24 -0.41 27.51 8.90
C LEU A 24 -1.08 27.60 10.28
N ARG A 25 -1.52 26.45 10.82
CA ARG A 25 -2.18 26.29 12.11
C ARG A 25 -3.52 27.01 12.24
N ARG A 26 -4.21 27.26 11.13
CA ARG A 26 -5.54 27.88 11.16
C ARG A 26 -6.61 26.80 11.20
N PRO A 27 -7.63 26.95 12.08
CA PRO A 27 -8.77 26.04 12.06
C PRO A 27 -9.57 26.28 10.78
N VAL A 28 -9.86 25.21 10.07
CA VAL A 28 -10.68 25.18 8.86
C VAL A 28 -11.91 24.32 9.16
N THR A 29 -13.09 24.84 8.84
CA THR A 29 -14.32 24.06 8.78
C THR A 29 -14.59 23.70 7.33
N VAL A 30 -14.95 22.45 7.07
CA VAL A 30 -15.19 21.97 5.72
C VAL A 30 -16.58 22.39 5.26
N GLU A 31 -16.66 23.02 4.10
CA GLU A 31 -17.93 23.46 3.50
C GLU A 31 -18.82 22.27 3.11
N PRO A 32 -20.16 22.38 3.20
CA PRO A 32 -21.09 21.29 2.89
C PRO A 32 -20.88 20.66 1.51
N GLU A 33 -20.59 21.47 0.50
CA GLU A 33 -20.32 21.02 -0.88
C GLU A 33 -19.12 20.07 -0.95
N THR A 34 -18.06 20.36 -0.18
CA THR A 34 -16.89 19.48 -0.10
C THR A 34 -17.22 18.18 0.64
N LEU A 35 -18.02 18.25 1.71
CA LEU A 35 -18.47 17.04 2.41
C LEU A 35 -19.30 16.14 1.50
N VAL A 36 -20.19 16.70 0.69
CA VAL A 36 -20.96 15.96 -0.32
C VAL A 36 -20.02 15.25 -1.30
N ALA A 37 -19.12 16.00 -1.94
CA ALA A 37 -18.20 15.45 -2.93
C ALA A 37 -17.30 14.33 -2.37
N VAL A 38 -16.76 14.50 -1.16
CA VAL A 38 -15.92 13.48 -0.51
C VAL A 38 -16.74 12.26 -0.10
N CYS A 39 -17.94 12.44 0.47
CA CYS A 39 -18.80 11.30 0.81
C CYS A 39 -19.22 10.51 -0.44
N ALA A 40 -19.53 11.21 -1.55
CA ALA A 40 -19.84 10.59 -2.83
C ALA A 40 -18.66 9.79 -3.39
N ALA A 41 -17.45 10.36 -3.35
CA ALA A 41 -16.22 9.67 -3.77
C ALA A 41 -15.92 8.42 -2.92
N LEU A 42 -16.35 8.38 -1.66
CA LEU A 42 -16.27 7.21 -0.78
C LEU A 42 -17.41 6.19 -1.00
N GLY A 43 -18.28 6.41 -1.99
CA GLY A 43 -19.32 5.48 -2.42
C GLY A 43 -20.71 5.75 -1.83
N ALA A 44 -20.94 6.89 -1.15
CA ALA A 44 -22.29 7.29 -0.78
C ALA A 44 -23.07 7.74 -2.02
N ASN A 45 -24.32 7.31 -2.16
CA ASN A 45 -25.21 7.84 -3.19
C ASN A 45 -25.73 9.22 -2.75
N LEU A 46 -25.00 10.28 -3.10
CA LEU A 46 -25.22 11.63 -2.59
C LEU A 46 -24.76 12.67 -3.61
N ASP A 47 -25.71 13.39 -4.22
CA ASP A 47 -25.42 14.46 -5.18
C ASP A 47 -25.44 15.86 -4.53
N ASP A 48 -26.22 16.03 -3.47
CA ASP A 48 -26.38 17.29 -2.75
C ASP A 48 -26.67 17.06 -1.25
N VAL A 49 -26.85 18.15 -0.49
CA VAL A 49 -27.12 18.10 0.95
C VAL A 49 -28.49 17.47 1.26
N ALA A 50 -29.48 17.63 0.37
CA ALA A 50 -30.84 17.14 0.58
C ALA A 50 -30.91 15.61 0.56
N GLY A 51 -30.02 14.94 -0.18
CA GLY A 51 -29.88 13.48 -0.18
C GLY A 51 -29.27 12.88 1.10
N ALA A 52 -28.68 13.68 1.98
CA ALA A 52 -27.91 13.18 3.13
C ALA A 52 -28.71 12.28 4.10
N PRO A 53 -29.99 12.57 4.44
CA PRO A 53 -30.79 11.68 5.29
C PRO A 53 -31.03 10.29 4.69
N GLU A 54 -31.15 10.18 3.37
CA GLU A 54 -31.32 8.90 2.69
C GLU A 54 -29.99 8.13 2.64
N ALA A 55 -28.91 8.79 2.22
CA ALA A 55 -27.58 8.21 2.19
C ALA A 55 -27.14 7.69 3.58
N LEU A 56 -27.42 8.44 4.64
CA LEU A 56 -27.15 8.01 6.03
C LEU A 56 -27.96 6.77 6.42
N ARG A 57 -29.24 6.70 6.05
CA ARG A 57 -30.08 5.53 6.32
C ARG A 57 -29.57 4.31 5.57
N ALA A 58 -29.23 4.47 4.29
CA ALA A 58 -28.68 3.39 3.47
C ALA A 58 -27.35 2.87 4.03
N HIS A 59 -26.44 3.77 4.42
CA HIS A 59 -25.16 3.41 5.02
C HIS A 59 -25.34 2.62 6.33
N ARG A 60 -26.23 3.07 7.23
CA ARG A 60 -26.55 2.35 8.47
C ARG A 60 -27.17 0.98 8.19
N ALA A 61 -28.12 0.91 7.27
CA ALA A 61 -28.73 -0.37 6.88
C ALA A 61 -27.70 -1.36 6.30
N ALA A 62 -26.71 -0.87 5.53
CA ALA A 62 -25.61 -1.70 5.03
C ALA A 62 -24.69 -2.20 6.16
N LEU A 63 -24.41 -1.37 7.17
CA LEU A 63 -23.65 -1.79 8.35
C LEU A 63 -24.40 -2.81 9.21
N ASP A 64 -25.72 -2.71 9.27
CA ASP A 64 -26.61 -3.62 10.01
C ASP A 64 -27.11 -4.80 9.15
N ALA A 65 -26.62 -4.93 7.91
CA ALA A 65 -27.03 -5.99 7.01
C ALA A 65 -26.72 -7.36 7.64
N PRO A 66 -27.71 -8.26 7.72
CA PRO A 66 -27.61 -9.52 8.48
C PRO A 66 -26.64 -10.53 7.88
N ASP A 67 -26.16 -10.31 6.66
CA ASP A 67 -25.44 -11.31 5.88
C ASP A 67 -23.94 -11.40 6.22
N VAL A 68 -23.38 -10.41 6.91
CA VAL A 68 -21.96 -10.40 7.30
C VAL A 68 -21.82 -10.17 8.81
N PRO A 69 -21.73 -11.25 9.62
CA PRO A 69 -21.73 -11.17 11.08
C PRO A 69 -20.41 -10.71 11.68
N ILE A 70 -19.34 -10.58 10.88
CA ILE A 70 -17.96 -10.27 11.32
C ILE A 70 -17.32 -9.20 10.43
N ALA A 71 -16.40 -8.40 10.97
CA ALA A 71 -15.66 -7.43 10.17
C ALA A 71 -14.78 -8.15 9.12
N PRO A 72 -14.54 -7.53 7.95
CA PRO A 72 -13.76 -8.17 6.87
C PRO A 72 -12.27 -8.31 7.21
N VAL A 73 -11.76 -7.49 8.15
CA VAL A 73 -10.37 -7.51 8.61
C VAL A 73 -10.30 -7.30 10.12
N HIS A 74 -9.42 -8.05 10.78
CA HIS A 74 -9.09 -7.90 12.19
C HIS A 74 -7.58 -7.72 12.37
N ILE A 75 -7.17 -6.80 13.23
CA ILE A 75 -5.76 -6.56 13.54
C ILE A 75 -5.44 -7.06 14.94
N ALA A 76 -4.43 -7.94 15.05
CA ALA A 76 -3.90 -8.49 16.29
C ALA A 76 -2.53 -7.86 16.60
N TRP A 77 -2.54 -6.76 17.35
CA TRP A 77 -1.31 -6.06 17.74
C TRP A 77 -0.50 -6.88 18.75
N ASN A 78 0.76 -7.11 18.43
CA ASN A 78 1.66 -8.01 19.16
C ASN A 78 1.06 -9.42 19.37
N GLY A 79 0.33 -9.92 18.38
CA GLY A 79 -0.38 -11.20 18.46
C GLY A 79 -1.62 -11.20 19.35
N THR A 80 -1.99 -10.07 19.97
CA THR A 80 -3.23 -9.95 20.75
C THR A 80 -4.40 -9.58 19.85
N LEU A 81 -5.24 -10.56 19.52
CA LEU A 81 -6.52 -10.32 18.85
C LEU A 81 -7.56 -9.85 19.87
N ARG A 82 -8.16 -8.68 19.63
CA ARG A 82 -9.32 -8.22 20.42
C ARG A 82 -10.51 -9.15 20.17
N PRO A 83 -11.42 -9.33 21.16
CA PRO A 83 -12.61 -10.17 20.98
C PRO A 83 -13.37 -9.79 19.71
N VAL A 84 -13.57 -10.77 18.83
CA VAL A 84 -14.32 -10.58 17.59
C VAL A 84 -15.79 -10.63 17.94
N ARG A 85 -16.52 -9.56 17.63
CA ARG A 85 -17.97 -9.52 17.82
C ARG A 85 -18.64 -10.23 16.63
N CYS A 86 -19.55 -11.13 16.93
CA CYS A 86 -20.38 -11.83 15.98
C CYS A 86 -21.81 -11.32 16.14
N ARG A 87 -22.40 -10.78 15.07
CA ARG A 87 -23.76 -10.19 15.10
C ARG A 87 -24.90 -11.21 14.96
N THR A 88 -24.60 -12.50 14.99
CA THR A 88 -25.60 -13.57 14.91
C THR A 88 -26.16 -13.93 16.29
N LEU A 89 -27.44 -14.29 16.33
CA LEU A 89 -28.15 -14.75 17.54
C LEU A 89 -28.00 -16.26 17.79
N ASP A 90 -27.55 -17.01 16.79
CA ASP A 90 -27.34 -18.46 16.87
C ASP A 90 -25.97 -18.81 17.48
N GLY A 91 -25.82 -20.05 17.95
CA GLY A 91 -24.52 -20.57 18.36
C GLY A 91 -23.51 -20.49 17.20
N PHE A 92 -22.30 -20.00 17.50
CA PHE A 92 -21.23 -19.85 16.52
C PHE A 92 -19.95 -20.53 17.00
N GLU A 93 -19.23 -21.12 16.05
CA GLU A 93 -17.88 -21.62 16.25
C GLU A 93 -16.90 -20.77 15.44
N GLY A 94 -15.73 -20.51 16.02
CA GLY A 94 -14.67 -19.74 15.39
C GLY A 94 -13.36 -20.49 15.39
N ARG A 95 -12.64 -20.44 14.27
CA ARG A 95 -11.24 -20.88 14.18
C ARG A 95 -10.42 -19.90 13.37
N ILE A 96 -9.13 -19.84 13.64
CA ILE A 96 -8.16 -19.13 12.81
C ILE A 96 -7.26 -20.16 12.14
N GLU A 97 -7.28 -20.16 10.81
CA GLU A 97 -6.34 -20.89 9.95
C GLU A 97 -5.07 -20.04 9.83
N LEU A 98 -3.95 -20.56 10.32
CA LEU A 98 -2.69 -19.82 10.41
C LEU A 98 -1.97 -19.81 9.05
N GLU A 99 -1.19 -18.75 8.81
CA GLU A 99 -0.42 -18.54 7.57
C GLU A 99 0.50 -19.72 7.28
N THR A 100 1.25 -20.14 8.30
CA THR A 100 2.24 -21.22 8.21
C THR A 100 1.61 -22.61 8.27
N GLY A 101 0.29 -22.70 8.12
CA GLY A 101 -0.49 -23.90 8.34
C GLY A 101 -0.86 -24.13 9.81
N GLY A 102 -1.85 -24.99 10.02
CA GLY A 102 -2.43 -25.27 11.32
C GLY A 102 -3.63 -24.39 11.67
N MET A 103 -4.20 -24.66 12.84
CA MET A 103 -5.51 -24.17 13.24
C MET A 103 -5.48 -23.76 14.71
N MET A 104 -6.15 -22.65 15.04
CA MET A 104 -6.43 -22.24 16.41
C MET A 104 -7.94 -22.11 16.60
N ARG A 105 -8.53 -22.90 17.49
CA ARG A 105 -9.94 -22.72 17.89
C ARG A 105 -10.07 -21.49 18.78
N LEU A 106 -11.17 -20.78 18.63
CA LEU A 106 -11.52 -19.61 19.44
C LEU A 106 -12.56 -19.99 20.48
N ASP A 107 -12.48 -19.37 21.65
CA ASP A 107 -13.44 -19.53 22.72
C ASP A 107 -14.66 -18.65 22.43
N ALA A 108 -15.84 -19.28 22.33
CA ALA A 108 -17.10 -18.59 22.13
C ALA A 108 -17.68 -18.15 23.48
N PHE A 109 -18.00 -16.86 23.59
CA PHE A 109 -18.67 -16.28 24.76
C PHE A 109 -19.67 -15.22 24.29
N ILE A 110 -20.97 -15.48 24.46
CA ILE A 110 -22.12 -14.60 24.22
C ILE A 110 -21.84 -13.54 23.12
N GLY A 111 -22.02 -13.92 21.86
CA GLY A 111 -21.83 -13.02 20.72
C GLY A 111 -20.38 -12.59 20.44
N THR A 112 -19.38 -13.17 21.13
CA THR A 112 -17.96 -12.89 20.88
C THR A 112 -17.11 -14.16 20.74
N LEU A 113 -16.10 -14.09 19.87
CA LEU A 113 -15.04 -15.08 19.73
C LEU A 113 -13.72 -14.51 20.31
N ARG A 114 -13.04 -15.31 21.13
CA ARG A 114 -11.80 -14.92 21.79
C ARG A 114 -10.67 -15.86 21.44
N SER A 115 -9.50 -15.29 21.18
CA SER A 115 -8.29 -16.08 20.99
C SER A 115 -7.78 -16.57 22.35
N PRO A 116 -7.59 -17.89 22.56
CA PRO A 116 -7.11 -18.42 23.84
C PRO A 116 -5.64 -18.09 24.10
N ARG A 117 -4.89 -17.76 23.03
CA ARG A 117 -3.47 -17.41 23.08
C ARG A 117 -3.13 -16.34 22.05
N ARG A 118 -1.91 -15.82 22.12
CA ARG A 118 -1.38 -14.90 21.11
C ARG A 118 -1.20 -15.63 19.78
N LEU A 119 -1.47 -14.91 18.70
CA LEU A 119 -1.17 -15.36 17.34
C LEU A 119 0.31 -15.15 17.02
N PRO A 120 0.92 -16.02 16.20
CA PRO A 120 2.19 -15.68 15.54
C PRO A 120 1.99 -14.44 14.65
N PHE A 121 3.06 -13.74 14.28
CA PHE A 121 2.95 -12.65 13.30
C PHE A 121 2.70 -13.22 11.91
N GLY A 122 1.88 -12.53 11.13
CA GLY A 122 1.49 -12.99 9.80
C GLY A 122 0.06 -12.65 9.40
N TYR A 123 -0.35 -13.18 8.26
CA TYR A 123 -1.67 -13.06 7.66
C TYR A 123 -2.43 -14.38 7.81
N HIS A 124 -3.51 -14.37 8.58
CA HIS A 124 -4.29 -15.56 8.90
C HIS A 124 -5.73 -15.40 8.44
N THR A 125 -6.47 -16.51 8.40
CA THR A 125 -7.88 -16.51 8.02
C THR A 125 -8.74 -16.87 9.21
N LEU A 126 -9.56 -15.93 9.68
CA LEU A 126 -10.66 -16.23 10.60
C LEU A 126 -11.79 -16.91 9.83
N VAL A 127 -12.23 -18.05 10.31
CA VAL A 127 -13.41 -18.77 9.84
C VAL A 127 -14.44 -18.81 10.96
N VAL A 128 -15.64 -18.31 10.69
CA VAL A 128 -16.79 -18.37 11.59
C VAL A 128 -17.89 -19.19 10.95
N GLU A 129 -18.42 -20.15 11.70
CA GLU A 129 -19.46 -21.07 11.25
C GLU A 129 -20.65 -20.99 12.21
N SER A 130 -21.87 -20.95 11.66
CA SER A 130 -23.12 -21.01 12.42
C SER A 130 -24.17 -21.74 11.58
N GLY A 131 -24.62 -22.90 12.06
CA GLY A 131 -25.48 -23.80 11.30
C GLY A 131 -24.84 -24.21 9.97
N ARG A 132 -25.49 -23.87 8.84
CA ARG A 132 -24.97 -24.14 7.48
C ARG A 132 -24.18 -22.98 6.86
N ARG A 133 -24.05 -21.86 7.59
CA ARG A 133 -23.41 -20.66 7.06
C ARG A 133 -21.95 -20.61 7.52
N ARG A 134 -21.08 -20.15 6.62
CA ARG A 134 -19.65 -19.98 6.85
C ARG A 134 -19.24 -18.60 6.36
N TRP A 135 -18.47 -17.88 7.18
CA TRP A 135 -17.90 -16.58 6.86
C TRP A 135 -16.40 -16.61 7.09
N THR A 136 -15.68 -15.83 6.30
CA THR A 136 -14.24 -15.68 6.40
C THR A 136 -13.84 -14.22 6.52
N SER A 137 -12.76 -13.97 7.25
CA SER A 137 -12.19 -12.63 7.46
C SER A 137 -10.68 -12.72 7.58
N THR A 138 -9.96 -11.67 7.17
CA THR A 138 -8.51 -11.61 7.29
C THR A 138 -8.12 -11.21 8.71
N VAL A 139 -7.21 -11.96 9.35
CA VAL A 139 -6.58 -11.57 10.60
C VAL A 139 -5.13 -11.22 10.33
N VAL A 140 -4.74 -9.96 10.55
CA VAL A 140 -3.35 -9.50 10.43
C VAL A 140 -2.76 -9.41 11.83
N SER A 141 -1.77 -10.24 12.12
CA SER A 141 -1.02 -10.22 13.37
C SER A 141 0.30 -9.50 13.17
N ALA A 142 0.43 -8.30 13.76
CA ALA A 142 1.52 -7.37 13.48
C ALA A 142 2.23 -6.92 14.77
N PRO A 143 3.55 -6.66 14.74
CA PRO A 143 4.27 -6.11 15.88
C PRO A 143 3.81 -4.68 16.21
N LEU A 144 4.01 -4.26 17.46
CA LEU A 144 3.75 -2.87 17.89
C LEU A 144 4.81 -1.88 17.38
N GLN A 145 5.98 -2.39 17.02
CA GLN A 145 7.12 -1.59 16.57
C GLN A 145 7.64 -2.18 15.27
N ALA A 146 7.98 -1.31 14.32
CA ALA A 146 8.74 -1.71 13.15
C ALA A 146 10.11 -2.26 13.58
N TRP A 147 10.69 -3.13 12.76
CA TRP A 147 12.00 -3.70 13.03
C TRP A 147 13.07 -2.61 13.16
N ARG A 148 13.96 -2.78 14.14
CA ARG A 148 15.16 -1.98 14.31
C ARG A 148 16.32 -2.92 14.57
N ARG A 149 17.48 -2.65 13.98
CA ARG A 149 18.70 -3.42 14.22
C ARG A 149 19.07 -3.36 15.72
N PRO A 150 19.05 -4.49 16.46
CA PRO A 150 19.34 -4.48 17.90
C PRO A 150 20.77 -4.00 18.18
N GLY A 151 20.95 -3.18 19.22
CA GLY A 151 22.27 -2.69 19.62
C GLY A 151 22.94 -1.75 18.62
N HIS A 152 22.21 -1.25 17.61
CA HIS A 152 22.80 -0.35 16.61
C HIS A 152 23.21 0.98 17.23
N PRO A 153 24.46 1.44 17.05
CA PRO A 153 24.86 2.76 17.50
C PRO A 153 24.17 3.85 16.69
N ARG A 154 24.33 5.10 17.13
CA ARG A 154 24.05 6.25 16.26
C ARG A 154 24.96 6.15 15.05
N SER A 155 24.40 6.31 13.86
CA SER A 155 25.13 6.27 12.60
C SER A 155 24.70 7.41 11.69
N TRP A 156 25.39 7.54 10.56
CA TRP A 156 25.10 8.51 9.52
C TRP A 156 24.98 7.78 8.17
N GLY A 157 24.48 8.51 7.18
CA GLY A 157 24.39 8.02 5.82
C GLY A 157 24.01 9.14 4.86
N VAL A 158 23.75 8.78 3.61
CA VAL A 158 23.48 9.73 2.53
C VAL A 158 22.12 9.42 1.89
N GLY A 159 21.31 10.47 1.70
CA GLY A 159 20.18 10.43 0.79
C GLY A 159 20.60 10.94 -0.59
N THR A 160 20.32 10.16 -1.63
CA THR A 160 20.65 10.50 -3.01
C THR A 160 19.48 10.20 -3.96
N HIS A 161 19.66 10.51 -5.24
CA HIS A 161 18.75 10.13 -6.30
C HIS A 161 19.51 9.22 -7.28
N LEU A 162 19.10 7.94 -7.37
CA LEU A 162 19.76 6.93 -8.20
C LEU A 162 19.94 7.41 -9.65
N ALA A 163 18.90 7.98 -10.25
CA ALA A 163 18.96 8.47 -11.62
C ALA A 163 20.05 9.55 -11.82
N ALA A 164 20.34 10.33 -10.79
CA ALA A 164 21.35 11.40 -10.80
C ALA A 164 22.77 10.92 -10.45
N LEU A 165 22.96 9.66 -10.06
CA LEU A 165 24.30 9.12 -9.84
C LEU A 165 25.07 9.10 -11.16
N ARG A 166 26.37 9.35 -11.05
CA ARG A 166 27.30 9.36 -12.18
C ARG A 166 28.56 8.59 -11.82
N SER A 167 29.01 7.78 -12.76
CA SER A 167 30.29 7.06 -12.73
C SER A 167 30.97 7.10 -14.10
N ARG A 168 32.13 6.45 -14.24
CA ARG A 168 32.78 6.31 -15.55
C ARG A 168 31.99 5.45 -16.54
N ARG A 169 30.95 4.76 -16.07
CA ARG A 169 30.00 3.96 -16.85
C ARG A 169 28.67 4.71 -17.08
N SER A 170 28.63 6.01 -16.79
CA SER A 170 27.37 6.77 -16.79
C SER A 170 26.65 6.62 -18.12
N ARG A 171 25.36 6.38 -18.02
CA ARG A 171 24.39 6.42 -19.11
C ARG A 171 23.51 7.67 -18.94
N CYS A 172 22.37 7.72 -19.62
CA CYS A 172 21.38 8.77 -19.44
C CYS A 172 20.91 8.93 -17.97
N VAL A 173 20.90 7.83 -17.22
CA VAL A 173 20.60 7.78 -15.78
C VAL A 173 21.57 6.85 -15.06
N GLY A 174 21.75 7.04 -13.75
CA GLY A 174 22.47 6.09 -12.92
C GLY A 174 21.70 4.78 -12.74
N ASP A 175 22.41 3.70 -12.47
CA ASP A 175 21.88 2.34 -12.37
C ASP A 175 22.13 1.66 -11.00
N LEU A 176 21.72 0.40 -10.85
CA LEU A 176 21.94 -0.39 -9.64
C LEU A 176 23.43 -0.64 -9.33
N SER A 177 24.32 -0.65 -10.33
CA SER A 177 25.76 -0.77 -10.15
C SER A 177 26.40 0.55 -9.69
N ASP A 178 25.87 1.69 -10.11
CA ASP A 178 26.19 2.99 -9.50
C ASP A 178 25.76 3.05 -8.04
N LEU A 179 24.56 2.58 -7.72
CA LEU A 179 24.07 2.50 -6.34
C LEU A 179 24.94 1.57 -5.48
N GLU A 180 25.31 0.40 -5.99
CA GLU A 180 26.18 -0.55 -5.28
C GLU A 180 27.54 0.10 -4.95
N ARG A 181 28.14 0.81 -5.91
CA ARG A 181 29.39 1.55 -5.69
C ARG A 181 29.24 2.66 -4.66
N MET A 182 28.14 3.42 -4.69
CA MET A 182 27.83 4.44 -3.69
C MET A 182 27.72 3.80 -2.30
N CYS A 183 27.00 2.68 -2.17
CA CYS A 183 26.87 1.94 -0.91
C CYS A 183 28.23 1.49 -0.35
N ARG A 184 29.10 0.91 -1.21
CA ARG A 184 30.46 0.53 -0.81
C ARG A 184 31.28 1.74 -0.35
N TRP A 185 31.27 2.81 -1.13
CA TRP A 185 32.04 4.02 -0.82
C TRP A 185 31.60 4.66 0.50
N ILE A 186 30.29 4.75 0.76
CA ILE A 186 29.76 5.25 2.04
C ILE A 186 30.13 4.30 3.20
N GLY A 187 30.08 2.98 2.97
CA GLY A 187 30.52 1.98 3.96
C GLY A 187 32.00 2.11 4.31
N ASP A 188 32.88 2.34 3.33
CA ASP A 188 34.32 2.55 3.55
C ASP A 188 34.61 3.82 4.35
N LEU A 189 33.71 4.81 4.31
CA LEU A 189 33.75 6.02 5.12
C LEU A 189 33.09 5.85 6.50
N GLY A 190 32.56 4.67 6.81
CA GLY A 190 31.90 4.34 8.08
C GLY A 190 30.44 4.81 8.19
N GLY A 191 29.76 5.05 7.07
CA GLY A 191 28.31 5.27 7.03
C GLY A 191 27.55 3.94 6.94
N ASP A 192 26.35 3.88 7.52
CA ASP A 192 25.55 2.63 7.60
C ASP A 192 24.28 2.65 6.72
N VAL A 193 24.00 3.75 6.01
CA VAL A 193 22.79 3.84 5.18
C VAL A 193 23.00 4.69 3.93
N VAL A 194 22.47 4.18 2.81
CA VAL A 194 22.21 4.97 1.60
C VAL A 194 20.72 4.88 1.32
N THR A 195 20.06 6.03 1.23
CA THR A 195 18.65 6.11 0.83
C THR A 195 18.54 6.71 -0.56
N VAL A 196 17.57 6.24 -1.33
CA VAL A 196 17.27 6.72 -2.68
C VAL A 196 15.82 7.17 -2.77
N LEU A 197 15.53 8.08 -3.71
CA LEU A 197 14.16 8.35 -4.13
C LEU A 197 13.46 7.07 -4.62
N PRO A 198 12.11 7.01 -4.64
CA PRO A 198 11.38 5.83 -5.09
C PRO A 198 11.87 5.30 -6.43
N LEU A 199 12.17 4.00 -6.49
CA LEU A 199 12.67 3.31 -7.68
C LEU A 199 11.52 2.71 -8.50
N LEU A 200 10.45 3.50 -8.66
CA LEU A 200 9.20 3.08 -9.27
C LEU A 200 9.14 3.46 -10.76
N PRO A 201 8.44 2.68 -11.59
CA PRO A 201 8.33 2.95 -13.02
C PRO A 201 7.58 4.28 -13.28
N THR A 202 8.09 5.03 -14.25
CA THR A 202 7.60 6.36 -14.65
C THR A 202 7.08 6.35 -16.10
N PHE A 203 6.41 7.44 -16.49
CA PHE A 203 5.99 7.64 -17.88
C PHE A 203 7.14 8.32 -18.64
N ASN A 204 7.84 7.53 -19.47
CA ASN A 204 9.09 7.97 -20.12
C ASN A 204 8.89 8.42 -21.57
N ASP A 205 7.70 8.21 -22.15
CA ASP A 205 7.38 8.67 -23.50
C ASP A 205 7.06 10.19 -23.50
N PRO A 206 7.37 10.93 -24.58
CA PRO A 206 7.07 12.35 -24.65
C PRO A 206 5.56 12.66 -24.63
N PRO A 207 5.09 13.64 -23.83
CA PRO A 207 5.84 14.37 -22.80
C PRO A 207 6.06 13.50 -21.56
N ALA A 208 7.33 13.33 -21.16
CA ALA A 208 7.68 12.47 -20.05
C ALA A 208 7.20 13.05 -18.70
N GLU A 209 6.60 12.20 -17.87
CA GLU A 209 6.33 12.45 -16.45
C GLU A 209 7.28 11.56 -15.64
N CYS A 210 8.45 12.13 -15.36
CA CYS A 210 9.57 11.44 -14.72
C CYS A 210 9.62 11.60 -13.20
N SER A 211 8.59 12.21 -12.59
CA SER A 211 8.53 12.36 -11.14
C SER A 211 8.46 11.00 -10.46
N PRO A 212 9.39 10.66 -9.55
CA PRO A 212 9.33 9.41 -8.79
C PRO A 212 8.13 9.35 -7.82
N TYR A 213 7.38 10.45 -7.68
CA TYR A 213 6.18 10.54 -6.85
C TYR A 213 4.87 10.45 -7.66
N ALA A 214 4.95 10.41 -8.99
CA ALA A 214 3.83 10.13 -9.89
C ALA A 214 4.06 8.82 -10.67
N PRO A 215 4.30 7.68 -9.99
CA PRO A 215 4.67 6.45 -10.66
C PRO A 215 3.48 5.82 -11.38
N VAL A 216 3.77 5.04 -12.42
CA VAL A 216 2.80 4.18 -13.10
C VAL A 216 2.22 3.14 -12.14
N SER A 217 3.08 2.59 -11.28
CA SER A 217 2.71 1.58 -10.29
C SER A 217 3.59 1.70 -9.05
N ARG A 218 3.03 1.36 -7.89
CA ARG A 218 3.77 1.22 -6.62
C ARG A 218 4.18 -0.23 -6.32
N LEU A 219 3.88 -1.17 -7.22
CA LEU A 219 4.15 -2.60 -7.06
C LEU A 219 5.40 -3.06 -7.81
N PHE A 220 5.69 -2.43 -8.94
CA PHE A 220 6.80 -2.81 -9.81
C PHE A 220 7.97 -1.84 -9.67
N TRP A 221 9.11 -2.33 -10.10
CA TRP A 221 10.38 -1.61 -10.14
C TRP A 221 10.55 -0.90 -11.49
N SER A 222 11.20 0.27 -11.49
CA SER A 222 11.56 0.94 -12.74
C SER A 222 12.59 0.12 -13.52
N GLU A 223 12.38 -0.03 -14.82
CA GLU A 223 13.34 -0.66 -15.73
C GLU A 223 14.57 0.24 -15.97
N LEU A 224 14.45 1.54 -15.74
CA LEU A 224 15.53 2.51 -15.97
C LEU A 224 16.75 2.33 -15.05
N MET A 225 16.59 1.64 -13.90
CA MET A 225 17.70 1.39 -12.97
C MET A 225 18.50 0.11 -13.29
N LEU A 226 18.09 -0.67 -14.29
CA LEU A 226 18.79 -1.91 -14.64
C LEU A 226 20.23 -1.63 -15.05
N ASP A 227 21.17 -2.41 -14.52
CA ASP A 227 22.52 -2.49 -15.08
C ASP A 227 22.45 -3.25 -16.41
N LEU A 228 22.74 -2.54 -17.51
CA LEU A 228 22.72 -3.09 -18.87
C LEU A 228 24.12 -3.52 -19.36
N GLY A 229 25.15 -3.45 -18.51
CA GLY A 229 26.54 -3.72 -18.86
C GLY A 229 27.31 -2.48 -19.36
N ASP A 230 28.58 -2.69 -19.66
CA ASP A 230 29.52 -1.63 -20.07
C ASP A 230 29.44 -1.27 -21.55
N ASP A 231 28.81 -2.13 -22.37
CA ASP A 231 28.75 -1.99 -23.84
C ASP A 231 27.91 -0.81 -24.32
N LEU A 232 27.14 -0.19 -23.41
CA LEU A 232 26.27 0.97 -23.66
C LEU A 232 26.79 2.25 -23.01
N ALA A 233 28.05 2.27 -22.56
CA ALA A 233 28.67 3.50 -22.08
C ALA A 233 28.67 4.55 -23.19
N LEU A 234 28.23 5.77 -22.85
CA LEU A 234 28.20 6.88 -23.80
C LEU A 234 29.60 7.50 -23.92
N ASP A 235 30.01 7.81 -25.15
CA ASP A 235 31.30 8.45 -25.44
C ASP A 235 31.39 9.88 -24.87
N GLU A 236 30.24 10.54 -24.72
CA GLU A 236 30.14 11.90 -24.18
C GLU A 236 29.43 11.91 -22.81
N PRO A 237 29.90 12.74 -21.86
CA PRO A 237 29.25 12.87 -20.57
C PRO A 237 27.85 13.49 -20.71
N VAL A 238 26.85 12.79 -20.18
CA VAL A 238 25.46 13.27 -20.13
C VAL A 238 25.33 14.39 -19.10
N GLU A 239 25.10 15.61 -19.57
CA GLU A 239 24.98 16.82 -18.72
C GLU A 239 23.62 16.95 -18.01
N ALA A 240 22.57 16.32 -18.53
CA ALA A 240 21.21 16.40 -17.99
C ALA A 240 20.52 15.02 -17.98
N LEU A 241 19.64 14.79 -17.02
CA LEU A 241 18.85 13.56 -16.98
C LEU A 241 17.93 13.47 -18.19
N ASP A 242 17.99 12.36 -18.91
CA ASP A 242 17.12 12.07 -20.06
C ASP A 242 16.47 10.69 -19.88
N VAL A 243 15.24 10.68 -19.36
CA VAL A 243 14.51 9.44 -19.12
C VAL A 243 13.98 8.80 -20.40
N THR A 244 13.77 9.59 -21.45
CA THR A 244 13.29 9.09 -22.74
C THR A 244 14.41 8.30 -23.42
N ALA A 245 15.61 8.88 -23.47
CA ALA A 245 16.79 8.21 -23.99
C ALA A 245 17.17 6.98 -23.14
N ALA A 246 17.06 7.08 -21.81
CA ALA A 246 17.25 5.93 -20.92
C ALA A 246 16.26 4.79 -21.21
N ALA A 247 15.00 5.11 -21.49
CA ALA A 247 13.99 4.11 -21.85
C ALA A 247 14.30 3.46 -23.21
N ASP A 248 14.82 4.22 -24.19
CA ASP A 248 15.29 3.70 -25.47
C ASP A 248 16.50 2.77 -25.31
N GLU A 249 17.45 3.11 -24.42
CA GLU A 249 18.58 2.25 -24.09
C GLU A 249 18.12 0.90 -23.51
N VAL A 250 17.21 0.93 -22.54
CA VAL A 250 16.65 -0.28 -21.93
C VAL A 250 15.94 -1.13 -22.98
N ARG A 251 15.08 -0.53 -23.81
CA ARG A 251 14.37 -1.27 -24.87
C ARG A 251 15.34 -1.92 -25.85
N ARG A 252 16.39 -1.21 -26.28
CA ARG A 252 17.42 -1.77 -27.17
C ARG A 252 18.19 -2.91 -26.51
N ALA A 253 18.60 -2.75 -25.25
CA ALA A 253 19.37 -3.77 -24.53
C ALA A 253 18.57 -5.06 -24.25
N LEU A 254 17.25 -4.94 -24.12
CA LEU A 254 16.36 -6.06 -23.84
C LEU A 254 15.71 -6.67 -25.09
N ALA A 255 15.86 -6.05 -26.28
CA ALA A 255 15.19 -6.47 -27.51
C ALA A 255 15.49 -7.93 -27.91
N ASP A 256 16.72 -8.38 -27.72
CA ASP A 256 17.17 -9.74 -28.08
C ASP A 256 17.09 -10.72 -26.90
N ARG A 257 16.59 -10.27 -25.73
CA ARG A 257 16.43 -11.17 -24.58
C ARG A 257 15.14 -11.98 -24.72
N PRO A 258 15.18 -13.29 -24.44
CA PRO A 258 13.98 -14.11 -24.46
C PRO A 258 12.99 -13.58 -23.42
N ALA A 259 11.72 -13.52 -23.80
CA ALA A 259 10.65 -13.23 -22.84
C ALA A 259 10.70 -14.25 -21.69
N PRO A 260 10.44 -13.82 -20.44
CA PRO A 260 10.36 -14.74 -19.32
C PRO A 260 9.24 -15.75 -19.54
N ASP A 261 9.39 -16.93 -18.94
CA ASP A 261 8.36 -17.97 -18.94
C ASP A 261 7.04 -17.38 -18.40
N PRO A 262 5.95 -17.37 -19.19
CA PRO A 262 4.67 -16.84 -18.73
C PRO A 262 4.22 -17.47 -17.43
N ASP A 263 4.47 -18.76 -17.21
CA ASP A 263 4.05 -19.48 -15.99
C ASP A 263 4.84 -19.06 -14.74
N ALA A 264 5.96 -18.37 -14.92
CA ALA A 264 6.72 -17.73 -13.84
C ALA A 264 6.25 -16.30 -13.52
N LEU A 265 5.33 -15.73 -14.30
CA LEU A 265 4.78 -14.39 -14.08
C LEU A 265 3.44 -14.46 -13.38
N ASP A 266 3.28 -13.70 -12.30
CA ASP A 266 1.98 -13.52 -11.67
C ASP A 266 1.02 -12.68 -12.55
N ASP A 267 -0.27 -12.80 -12.29
CA ASP A 267 -1.32 -12.12 -13.06
C ASP A 267 -1.28 -10.59 -12.97
N GLU A 268 -0.66 -10.03 -11.92
CA GLU A 268 -0.52 -8.58 -11.77
C GLU A 268 0.60 -8.06 -12.67
N LEU A 269 1.74 -8.75 -12.71
CA LEU A 269 2.86 -8.44 -13.60
C LEU A 269 2.45 -8.59 -15.07
N ARG A 270 1.67 -9.62 -15.42
CA ARG A 270 1.13 -9.79 -16.79
C ARG A 270 0.24 -8.61 -17.19
N ARG A 271 -0.66 -8.18 -16.30
CA ARG A 271 -1.54 -7.00 -16.54
C ARG A 271 -0.74 -5.72 -16.68
N TYR A 272 0.29 -5.55 -15.86
CA TYR A 272 1.18 -4.41 -15.93
C TYR A 272 2.00 -4.38 -17.23
N ALA A 273 2.56 -5.51 -17.65
CA ALA A 273 3.28 -5.62 -18.91
C ALA A 273 2.36 -5.28 -20.10
N ALA A 274 1.14 -5.83 -20.12
CA ALA A 274 0.15 -5.51 -21.15
C ALA A 274 -0.24 -4.02 -21.18
N PHE A 275 -0.25 -3.35 -20.03
CA PHE A 275 -0.46 -1.90 -19.95
C PHE A 275 0.73 -1.10 -20.49
N ARG A 276 1.96 -1.56 -20.27
CA ARG A 276 3.19 -0.87 -20.73
C ARG A 276 3.46 -1.04 -22.22
N GLY A 277 2.97 -2.11 -22.83
CA GLY A 277 3.27 -2.48 -24.22
C GLY A 277 4.63 -3.15 -24.34
#